data_AF-A0A2H8TS19-F1
#
_entry.id   AF-A0A2H8TS19-F1
#
_cell.length_a   1.000
_cell.length_b   1.000
_cell.length_c   1.000
_cell.angle_alpha   90.00
_cell.angle_beta   90.00
_cell.angle_gamma   90.00
#
_symmetry.space_group_name_H-M   'P 1'
#
loop_
_entity.id
_entity.type
_entity.pdbx_description
1 polymer ?
#
loop_
_entity_poly.entity_id
_entity_poly.type
_entity_poly.pdbx_seq_one_letter_code
_entity_poly.pdbx_strand_id
1 'polypeptide(L)'
;MATNCEKRLLKQFLDGIETNELCKIVRSVYHGGGITTNTREDAELLLLSQPYVRVLSSKKVHMTMLLKFLISKGLVPTTDMTKADLCLAFKALIENQPDYISPPVQSIPNNMLAISQNNNMMHTQPYQQMAVHQMPMSMPTPNNMGLEPSTKSRKDRDNELLEEFIEMFAKHFYDLLNDLGVPGKNQLDTRHFYENCTMSLKILGGNNEISESCKDSTSILQCLLGIKKEHILFFSPHLSDVKWKKESHGLVKVHIGGTLHQGVGRMVGMFEQQFILREDPQAENTWKILNTNFMMKSMDLITAGPTLSIQGPCQTNNLQIDNV
;
A
#
# COMPACT_ATOMS: atom_id res chain seq x y z
N MET A 1 -22.44 -17.76 17.08
CA MET A 1 -23.43 -16.88 16.42
C MET A 1 -22.80 -15.50 16.36
N ALA A 2 -22.59 -14.93 15.17
CA ALA A 2 -22.12 -13.54 15.04
C ALA A 2 -23.11 -12.61 15.74
N THR A 3 -22.61 -11.65 16.53
CA THR A 3 -23.46 -10.68 17.23
C THR A 3 -24.18 -9.79 16.20
N ASN A 4 -25.39 -9.31 16.52
CA ASN A 4 -26.14 -8.43 15.59
C ASN A 4 -25.34 -7.17 15.21
N CYS A 5 -24.50 -6.67 16.12
CA CYS A 5 -23.61 -5.54 15.86
C CYS A 5 -22.50 -5.87 14.85
N GLU A 6 -21.93 -7.08 14.89
CA GLU A 6 -20.92 -7.55 13.94
C GLU A 6 -21.46 -7.51 12.51
N LYS A 7 -22.63 -8.12 12.29
CA LYS A 7 -23.27 -8.14 10.96
C LYS A 7 -23.63 -6.73 10.49
N ARG A 8 -24.06 -5.85 11.40
CA ARG A 8 -24.37 -4.44 11.08
C ARG A 8 -23.14 -3.68 10.62
N LEU A 9 -22.02 -3.80 11.33
CA LEU A 9 -20.77 -3.12 10.97
C LEU A 9 -20.17 -3.69 9.68
N LEU A 10 -20.21 -5.01 9.50
CA LEU A 10 -19.79 -5.65 8.26
C LEU A 10 -20.66 -5.18 7.09
N LYS A 11 -21.98 -5.09 7.27
CA LYS A 11 -22.87 -4.53 6.24
C LYS A 11 -22.49 -3.10 5.87
N GLN A 12 -22.30 -2.21 6.86
CA GLN A 12 -21.89 -0.83 6.59
C GLN A 12 -20.55 -0.74 5.84
N PHE A 13 -19.63 -1.68 6.09
CA PHE A 13 -18.41 -1.78 5.32
C PHE A 13 -18.68 -2.19 3.87
N LEU A 14 -19.51 -3.21 3.64
CA LEU A 14 -19.89 -3.68 2.31
C LEU A 14 -20.69 -2.63 1.52
N ASP A 15 -21.49 -1.80 2.19
CA ASP A 15 -22.23 -0.67 1.60
C ASP A 15 -21.31 0.31 0.86
N GLY A 16 -20.07 0.47 1.34
CA GLY A 16 -19.04 1.30 0.70
C GLY A 16 -18.32 0.65 -0.49
N ILE A 17 -18.67 -0.59 -0.85
CA ILE A 17 -18.00 -1.37 -1.91
C ILE A 17 -18.93 -1.53 -3.11
N GLU A 18 -18.41 -1.33 -4.32
CA GLU A 18 -19.18 -1.53 -5.55
C GLU A 18 -19.56 -3.00 -5.77
N THR A 19 -20.71 -3.23 -6.41
CA THR A 19 -21.26 -4.57 -6.68
C THR A 19 -20.26 -5.52 -7.36
N ASN A 20 -19.46 -5.02 -8.32
CA ASN A 20 -18.46 -5.84 -9.00
C ASN A 20 -17.38 -6.36 -8.04
N GLU A 21 -16.88 -5.49 -7.15
CA GLU A 21 -15.89 -5.87 -6.16
C GLU A 21 -16.47 -6.82 -5.11
N LEU A 22 -17.72 -6.60 -4.67
CA LEU A 22 -18.44 -7.55 -3.82
C LEU A 22 -18.46 -8.95 -4.44
N CYS A 23 -18.82 -9.07 -5.72
CA CYS A 23 -18.81 -10.35 -6.42
C CYS A 23 -17.41 -10.99 -6.55
N LYS A 24 -16.33 -10.20 -6.57
CA LYS A 24 -14.96 -10.73 -6.52
C LYS A 24 -14.58 -11.22 -5.12
N ILE A 25 -14.99 -10.49 -4.08
CA ILE A 25 -14.78 -10.88 -2.69
C ILE A 25 -15.50 -12.21 -2.43
N VAL A 26 -16.76 -12.36 -2.85
CA VAL A 26 -17.51 -13.63 -2.78
C VAL A 26 -16.71 -14.76 -3.43
N ARG A 27 -16.27 -14.59 -4.69
CA ARG A 27 -15.48 -15.61 -5.39
C ARG A 27 -14.19 -15.98 -4.64
N SER A 28 -13.54 -15.00 -4.00
CA SER A 28 -12.34 -15.24 -3.21
C SER A 28 -12.62 -15.95 -1.89
N VAL A 29 -13.68 -15.58 -1.16
CA VAL A 29 -14.03 -16.16 0.14
C VAL A 29 -14.48 -17.62 -0.03
N TYR A 30 -15.19 -17.92 -1.12
CA TYR A 30 -15.72 -19.24 -1.46
C TYR A 30 -14.86 -20.03 -2.46
N HIS A 31 -13.61 -19.61 -2.69
CA HIS A 31 -12.58 -20.38 -3.41
C HIS A 31 -12.97 -20.82 -4.83
N GLY A 32 -13.80 -20.03 -5.53
CA GLY A 32 -14.22 -20.35 -6.90
C GLY A 32 -15.05 -21.63 -7.06
N GLY A 33 -15.66 -22.15 -5.98
CA GLY A 33 -16.47 -23.38 -5.97
C GLY A 33 -17.82 -23.29 -6.71
N GLY A 34 -17.91 -22.53 -7.81
CA GLY A 34 -19.11 -22.40 -8.64
C GLY A 34 -20.16 -21.40 -8.15
N ILE A 35 -19.93 -20.73 -7.01
CA ILE A 35 -20.83 -19.70 -6.50
C ILE A 35 -20.62 -18.41 -7.32
N THR A 36 -21.60 -18.09 -8.15
CA THR A 36 -21.67 -16.85 -8.93
C THR A 36 -22.78 -15.97 -8.38
N THR A 37 -22.46 -14.70 -8.12
CA THR A 37 -23.44 -13.68 -7.75
C THR A 37 -23.39 -12.57 -8.79
N ASN A 38 -24.57 -12.16 -9.25
CA ASN A 38 -24.71 -11.06 -10.23
C ASN A 38 -25.43 -9.85 -9.63
N THR A 39 -26.06 -10.01 -8.46
CA THR A 39 -26.76 -8.96 -7.73
C THR A 39 -25.96 -8.56 -6.50
N ARG A 40 -26.22 -7.34 -6.00
CA ARG A 40 -25.60 -6.84 -4.79
C ARG A 40 -26.11 -7.59 -3.57
N GLU A 41 -27.41 -7.83 -3.56
CA GLU A 41 -28.15 -8.46 -2.46
C GLU A 41 -27.65 -9.89 -2.21
N ASP A 42 -27.44 -10.68 -3.27
CA ASP A 42 -26.92 -12.04 -3.16
C ASP A 42 -25.48 -12.04 -2.64
N ALA A 43 -24.65 -11.09 -3.11
CA ALA A 43 -23.27 -10.97 -2.68
C ALA A 43 -23.18 -10.59 -1.20
N GLU A 44 -23.97 -9.60 -0.77
CA GLU A 44 -24.06 -9.19 0.64
C GLU A 44 -24.57 -10.34 1.52
N LEU A 45 -25.62 -11.07 1.09
CA LEU A 45 -26.17 -12.19 1.83
C LEU A 45 -25.11 -13.28 2.09
N LEU A 46 -24.34 -13.63 1.06
CA LEU A 46 -23.26 -14.61 1.18
C LEU A 46 -22.14 -14.11 2.09
N LEU A 47 -21.68 -12.87 1.92
CA LEU A 47 -20.60 -12.33 2.75
C LEU A 47 -21.01 -12.18 4.22
N LEU A 48 -22.24 -11.73 4.50
CA LEU A 48 -22.81 -11.62 5.85
C LEU A 48 -23.09 -12.98 6.52
N SER A 49 -23.09 -14.07 5.74
CA SER A 49 -23.16 -15.44 6.28
C SER A 49 -21.82 -15.93 6.82
N GLN A 50 -20.71 -15.28 6.46
CA GLN A 50 -19.37 -15.65 6.88
C GLN A 50 -18.91 -14.81 8.09
N PRO A 51 -17.99 -15.34 8.93
CA PRO A 51 -17.34 -14.54 9.96
C PRO A 51 -16.63 -13.33 9.33
N TYR A 52 -16.77 -12.15 9.94
CA TYR A 52 -16.17 -10.92 9.40
C TYR A 52 -14.66 -11.07 9.13
N VAL A 53 -13.93 -11.77 10.00
CA VAL A 53 -12.49 -12.03 9.84
C VAL A 53 -12.18 -12.69 8.49
N ARG A 54 -12.99 -13.69 8.09
CA ARG A 54 -12.79 -14.38 6.81
C ARG A 54 -13.03 -13.46 5.61
N VAL A 55 -14.02 -12.57 5.71
CA VAL A 55 -14.34 -11.60 4.66
C VAL A 55 -13.24 -10.54 4.56
N LEU A 56 -12.89 -9.91 5.68
CA LEU A 56 -11.89 -8.84 5.73
C LEU A 56 -10.48 -9.33 5.38
N SER A 57 -10.12 -10.56 5.76
CA SER A 57 -8.84 -11.18 5.38
C SER A 57 -8.79 -11.67 3.92
N SER A 58 -9.87 -11.53 3.15
CA SER A 58 -9.85 -11.87 1.72
C SER A 58 -8.80 -11.04 0.97
N LYS A 59 -8.06 -11.68 0.05
CA LYS A 59 -7.13 -11.00 -0.87
C LYS A 59 -7.80 -9.97 -1.78
N LYS A 60 -9.13 -9.99 -1.90
CA LYS A 60 -9.92 -9.03 -2.70
C LYS A 60 -10.42 -7.85 -1.89
N VAL A 61 -10.28 -7.89 -0.56
CA VAL A 61 -10.49 -6.72 0.30
C VAL A 61 -9.14 -6.01 0.43
N HIS A 62 -9.00 -4.86 -0.25
CA HIS A 62 -7.77 -4.07 -0.15
C HIS A 62 -7.67 -3.40 1.22
N MET A 63 -6.44 -3.31 1.76
CA MET A 63 -6.18 -2.66 3.06
C MET A 63 -6.72 -1.23 3.09
N THR A 64 -6.62 -0.51 1.97
CA THR A 64 -7.14 0.85 1.81
C THR A 64 -8.66 0.94 1.95
N MET A 65 -9.43 -0.07 1.51
CA MET A 65 -10.89 -0.10 1.69
C MET A 65 -11.24 -0.21 3.17
N LEU A 66 -10.57 -1.12 3.89
CA LEU A 66 -10.77 -1.31 5.32
C LEU A 66 -10.31 -0.10 6.13
N LEU A 67 -9.17 0.49 5.77
CA LEU A 67 -8.65 1.69 6.40
C LEU A 67 -9.58 2.89 6.19
N LYS A 68 -10.04 3.16 4.96
CA LYS A 68 -11.02 4.23 4.66
C LYS A 68 -12.29 4.07 5.50
N PHE A 69 -12.80 2.85 5.61
CA PHE A 69 -13.96 2.56 6.47
C PHE A 69 -13.66 2.82 7.95
N LEU A 70 -12.55 2.33 8.49
CA LEU A 70 -12.22 2.49 9.90
C LEU A 70 -11.94 3.96 10.27
N ILE A 71 -11.32 4.73 9.37
CA ILE A 71 -11.17 6.20 9.52
C ILE A 71 -12.54 6.86 9.61
N SER A 72 -13.50 6.48 8.75
CA SER A 72 -14.88 6.98 8.84
C SER A 72 -15.59 6.63 10.16
N LYS A 73 -15.06 5.64 10.90
CA LYS A 73 -15.53 5.22 12.23
C LYS A 73 -14.68 5.77 13.38
N GLY A 74 -13.74 6.68 13.11
CA GLY A 74 -12.93 7.37 14.12
C GLY A 74 -11.59 6.70 14.43
N LEU A 75 -11.14 5.72 13.64
CA LEU A 75 -9.77 5.23 13.73
C LEU A 75 -8.80 6.33 13.31
N VAL A 76 -7.79 6.58 14.15
CA VAL A 76 -6.64 7.41 13.80
C VAL A 76 -5.57 6.50 13.17
N PRO A 77 -5.22 6.66 11.88
CA PRO A 77 -4.24 5.80 11.22
C PRO A 77 -2.86 5.94 11.87
N THR A 78 -2.18 4.82 12.08
CA THR A 78 -0.74 4.80 12.35
C THR A 78 0.02 4.27 11.13
N THR A 79 1.29 4.62 11.02
CA THR A 79 2.11 4.41 9.82
C THR A 79 2.55 2.95 9.60
N ASP A 80 2.34 2.10 10.60
CA ASP A 80 2.75 0.71 10.66
C ASP A 80 1.56 -0.25 10.67
N MET A 81 0.32 0.25 10.50
CA MET A 81 -0.87 -0.60 10.54
C MET A 81 -0.85 -1.62 9.40
N THR A 82 -0.71 -2.88 9.78
CA THR A 82 -0.93 -4.01 8.90
C THR A 82 -2.42 -4.26 8.72
N LYS A 83 -2.79 -5.05 7.71
CA LYS A 83 -4.18 -5.51 7.56
C LYS A 83 -4.68 -6.31 8.77
N ALA A 84 -3.78 -7.00 9.48
CA ALA A 84 -4.10 -7.68 10.73
C ALA A 84 -4.47 -6.66 11.83
N ASP A 85 -3.73 -5.56 11.93
CA ASP A 85 -4.03 -4.46 12.87
C ASP A 85 -5.36 -3.80 12.54
N LEU A 86 -5.70 -3.65 11.26
CA LEU A 86 -7.02 -3.16 10.84
C LEU A 86 -8.14 -4.16 11.17
N CYS A 87 -7.91 -5.46 11.02
CA CYS A 87 -8.87 -6.48 11.47
C CYS A 87 -9.06 -6.45 13.00
N LEU A 88 -7.99 -6.20 13.77
CA LEU A 88 -8.06 -5.99 15.21
C LEU A 88 -8.80 -4.69 15.57
N ALA A 89 -8.56 -3.60 14.84
CA ALA A 89 -9.29 -2.35 15.00
C ALA A 89 -10.79 -2.52 14.69
N PHE A 90 -11.12 -3.31 13.67
CA PHE A 90 -12.51 -3.68 13.37
C PHE A 90 -13.13 -4.52 14.50
N LYS A 91 -12.37 -5.44 15.10
CA LYS A 91 -12.79 -6.21 16.28
C LYS A 91 -13.07 -5.27 17.48
N ALA A 92 -12.16 -4.35 17.76
CA ALA A 92 -12.34 -3.35 18.81
C ALA A 92 -13.57 -2.46 18.53
N LEU A 93 -13.82 -2.10 17.27
CA LEU A 93 -15.01 -1.35 16.87
C LEU A 93 -16.31 -2.13 17.15
N ILE A 94 -16.32 -3.45 16.93
CA ILE A 94 -17.43 -4.34 17.29
C ILE A 94 -17.62 -4.38 18.80
N GLU A 95 -16.54 -4.58 19.56
CA GLU A 95 -16.55 -4.69 21.03
C GLU A 95 -17.01 -3.40 21.71
N ASN A 96 -16.74 -2.24 21.08
CA ASN A 96 -17.20 -0.92 21.55
C ASN A 96 -18.68 -0.62 21.20
N GLN A 97 -19.41 -1.53 20.55
CA GLN A 97 -20.83 -1.33 20.28
C GLN A 97 -21.67 -1.56 21.56
N PRO A 98 -22.68 -0.73 21.84
CA PRO A 98 -23.50 -0.84 23.05
C PRO A 98 -24.29 -2.16 23.15
N ASP A 99 -24.52 -2.81 22.01
CA ASP A 99 -25.22 -4.09 21.88
C ASP A 99 -24.27 -5.29 21.69
N TYR A 100 -22.97 -5.12 21.97
CA TYR A 100 -22.02 -6.22 21.94
C TYR A 100 -22.19 -7.16 23.14
N ILE A 101 -22.28 -8.46 22.86
CA ILE A 101 -22.32 -9.53 23.87
C ILE A 101 -21.05 -10.36 23.71
N SER A 102 -20.20 -10.33 24.73
CA SER A 102 -18.95 -11.11 24.73
C SER A 102 -19.25 -12.60 24.66
N PRO A 103 -18.62 -13.36 23.75
CA PRO A 103 -18.76 -14.81 23.74
C PRO A 103 -18.15 -15.42 25.01
N PRO A 104 -18.74 -16.50 25.57
CA PRO A 104 -18.19 -17.15 26.75
C PRO A 104 -16.77 -17.68 26.46
N VAL A 105 -15.82 -17.28 27.31
CA VAL A 105 -14.40 -17.68 27.20
C VAL A 105 -14.29 -19.19 27.42
N GLN A 106 -14.03 -19.95 26.36
CA GLN A 106 -13.63 -21.35 26.46
C GLN A 106 -12.12 -21.43 26.67
N SER A 107 -11.69 -21.75 27.89
CA SER A 107 -10.32 -22.18 28.18
C SER A 107 -10.04 -23.49 27.46
N ILE A 108 -9.14 -23.49 26.46
CA ILE A 108 -8.64 -24.72 25.84
C ILE A 108 -7.36 -25.13 26.59
N PRO A 109 -7.31 -26.30 27.25
CA PRO A 109 -6.05 -26.86 27.72
C PRO A 109 -5.26 -27.37 26.50
N ASN A 110 -3.99 -27.00 26.44
CA ASN A 110 -3.00 -27.64 25.58
C ASN A 110 -3.03 -29.16 25.79
N ASN A 111 -3.46 -29.94 24.79
CA ASN A 111 -2.91 -31.26 24.47
C ASN A 111 -3.54 -31.85 23.20
N MET A 112 -2.69 -32.59 22.47
CA MET A 112 -2.98 -33.53 21.38
C MET A 112 -3.08 -33.00 19.95
N LEU A 113 -1.89 -32.89 19.33
CA LEU A 113 -1.71 -33.36 17.96
C LEU A 113 -1.72 -34.90 17.97
N ALA A 114 -2.81 -35.50 17.46
CA ALA A 114 -2.81 -36.88 16.99
C ALA A 114 -3.77 -37.04 15.81
N ILE A 115 -3.17 -37.21 14.63
CA ILE A 115 -3.47 -38.23 13.61
C ILE A 115 -4.96 -38.54 13.34
N SER A 116 -5.41 -38.26 12.11
CA SER A 116 -6.03 -39.30 11.27
C SER A 116 -5.99 -38.91 9.78
N GLN A 117 -5.10 -39.56 9.04
CA GLN A 117 -5.31 -39.92 7.65
C GLN A 117 -6.43 -40.98 7.61
N ASN A 118 -7.47 -40.82 6.78
CA ASN A 118 -7.77 -41.77 5.69
C ASN A 118 -9.13 -41.52 5.01
N ASN A 119 -9.09 -41.77 3.70
CA ASN A 119 -10.09 -42.41 2.84
C ASN A 119 -11.32 -41.65 2.32
N ASN A 120 -11.22 -41.33 1.02
CA ASN A 120 -12.14 -41.70 -0.06
C ASN A 120 -13.22 -42.75 0.31
N MET A 121 -14.45 -42.51 -0.14
CA MET A 121 -15.22 -43.53 -0.87
C MET A 121 -16.32 -42.92 -1.76
N MET A 122 -16.46 -43.57 -2.91
CA MET A 122 -17.29 -43.25 -4.08
C MET A 122 -18.79 -43.31 -3.83
N HIS A 123 -19.55 -42.51 -4.59
CA HIS A 123 -20.82 -43.00 -5.13
C HIS A 123 -21.08 -42.55 -6.58
N THR A 124 -21.26 -43.57 -7.40
CA THR A 124 -21.66 -43.62 -8.81
C THR A 124 -23.15 -43.28 -8.95
N GLN A 125 -23.69 -42.71 -10.04
CA GLN A 125 -24.06 -43.40 -11.30
C GLN A 125 -24.79 -42.39 -12.25
N PRO A 126 -25.12 -42.75 -13.52
CA PRO A 126 -24.89 -41.93 -14.72
C PRO A 126 -26.17 -41.30 -15.30
N TYR A 127 -26.08 -40.47 -16.37
CA TYR A 127 -26.99 -40.51 -17.53
C TYR A 127 -26.57 -39.50 -18.64
N GLN A 128 -26.18 -40.07 -19.78
CA GLN A 128 -26.41 -39.73 -21.20
C GLN A 128 -26.17 -38.32 -21.81
N GLN A 129 -25.36 -38.36 -22.88
CA GLN A 129 -25.17 -37.39 -23.96
C GLN A 129 -26.42 -37.24 -24.84
N MET A 130 -26.73 -36.00 -25.25
CA MET A 130 -27.27 -35.71 -26.59
C MET A 130 -26.69 -34.37 -27.08
N ALA A 131 -26.12 -34.40 -28.29
CA ALA A 131 -25.66 -33.23 -29.04
C ALA A 131 -26.68 -32.92 -30.14
N VAL A 132 -27.15 -31.67 -30.26
CA VAL A 132 -27.86 -31.19 -31.46
C VAL A 132 -27.68 -29.65 -31.63
N HIS A 133 -26.93 -29.27 -32.67
CA HIS A 133 -27.09 -28.13 -33.60
C HIS A 133 -27.02 -26.64 -33.16
N GLN A 134 -26.04 -25.95 -33.78
CA GLN A 134 -25.99 -24.52 -34.15
C GLN A 134 -27.03 -24.25 -35.28
N MET A 135 -27.54 -23.07 -35.66
CA MET A 135 -27.16 -21.64 -35.59
C MET A 135 -28.44 -20.73 -35.57
N PRO A 136 -28.46 -19.48 -36.10
CA PRO A 136 -28.63 -18.24 -35.34
C PRO A 136 -29.99 -17.54 -35.59
N MET A 137 -30.42 -16.62 -34.72
CA MET A 137 -31.42 -15.63 -35.09
C MET A 137 -31.02 -14.24 -34.61
N SER A 138 -31.13 -13.30 -35.54
CA SER A 138 -30.73 -11.91 -35.49
C SER A 138 -31.94 -11.00 -35.23
N MET A 139 -31.64 -9.83 -34.64
CA MET A 139 -32.36 -8.53 -34.67
C MET A 139 -33.59 -8.35 -33.75
N PRO A 140 -34.01 -7.10 -33.44
CA PRO A 140 -33.31 -5.80 -33.48
C PRO A 140 -33.36 -5.00 -32.15
N THR A 141 -32.47 -4.02 -32.05
CA THR A 141 -32.44 -2.91 -31.08
C THR A 141 -33.67 -1.99 -31.20
N PRO A 142 -34.11 -1.37 -30.09
CA PRO A 142 -34.63 -0.01 -30.10
C PRO A 142 -33.62 0.95 -29.47
N ASN A 143 -33.29 2.00 -30.21
CA ASN A 143 -32.68 3.22 -29.71
C ASN A 143 -33.44 3.74 -28.49
N ASN A 144 -32.72 4.10 -27.42
CA ASN A 144 -33.16 5.17 -26.55
C ASN A 144 -31.97 6.05 -26.17
N MET A 145 -31.98 7.28 -26.68
CA MET A 145 -31.16 8.39 -26.19
C MET A 145 -31.52 8.64 -24.72
N GLY A 146 -30.52 8.60 -23.85
CA GLY A 146 -30.62 9.01 -22.46
C GLY A 146 -29.23 9.38 -21.97
N LEU A 147 -29.08 10.61 -21.49
CA LEU A 147 -27.84 11.24 -21.05
C LEU A 147 -26.94 10.29 -20.23
N GLU A 148 -25.70 10.10 -20.68
CA GLU A 148 -24.62 9.46 -19.92
C GLU A 148 -24.21 10.34 -18.73
N PRO A 149 -24.33 9.87 -17.47
CA PRO A 149 -23.42 10.29 -16.42
C PRO A 149 -22.09 9.57 -16.68
N SER A 150 -21.02 10.31 -16.98
CA SER A 150 -19.72 9.76 -17.37
C SER A 150 -19.26 8.61 -16.47
N THR A 151 -19.40 7.37 -16.93
CA THR A 151 -18.83 6.20 -16.24
C THR A 151 -17.33 6.19 -16.50
N LYS A 152 -16.53 6.72 -15.55
CA LYS A 152 -15.07 6.58 -15.59
C LYS A 152 -14.71 5.11 -15.76
N SER A 153 -13.80 4.80 -16.69
CA SER A 153 -13.45 3.41 -16.97
C SER A 153 -12.76 2.79 -15.76
N ARG A 154 -12.80 1.45 -15.62
CA ARG A 154 -12.11 0.74 -14.54
C ARG A 154 -10.62 1.11 -14.44
N LYS A 155 -9.98 1.38 -15.59
CA LYS A 155 -8.58 1.79 -15.68
C LYS A 155 -8.36 3.18 -15.07
N ASP A 156 -9.31 4.09 -15.23
CA ASP A 156 -9.21 5.45 -14.68
C ASP A 156 -9.33 5.41 -13.15
N ARG A 157 -10.21 4.56 -12.60
CA ARG A 157 -10.35 4.38 -11.15
C ARG A 157 -9.12 3.72 -10.52
N ASP A 158 -8.56 2.70 -11.17
CA ASP A 158 -7.32 2.06 -10.71
C ASP A 158 -6.14 3.06 -10.73
N ASN A 159 -6.12 3.99 -11.70
CA ASN A 159 -5.13 5.06 -11.78
C ASN A 159 -5.33 6.11 -10.68
N GLU A 160 -6.57 6.52 -10.38
CA GLU A 160 -6.89 7.44 -9.28
C GLU A 160 -6.46 6.87 -7.92
N LEU A 161 -6.73 5.59 -7.66
CA LEU A 161 -6.29 4.93 -6.42
C LEU A 161 -4.76 4.84 -6.34
N LEU A 162 -4.09 4.65 -7.47
CA LEU A 162 -2.64 4.61 -7.54
C LEU A 162 -2.04 6.00 -7.32
N GLU A 163 -2.66 7.05 -7.85
CA GLU A 163 -2.27 8.44 -7.63
C GLU A 163 -2.40 8.82 -6.15
N GLU A 164 -3.54 8.53 -5.51
CA GLU A 164 -3.74 8.70 -4.06
C GLU A 164 -2.64 7.97 -3.26
N PHE A 165 -2.33 6.72 -3.64
CA PHE A 165 -1.26 5.95 -2.99
C PHE A 165 0.11 6.60 -3.16
N ILE A 166 0.42 7.12 -4.35
CA ILE A 166 1.71 7.73 -4.65
C ILE A 166 1.92 9.02 -3.87
N GLU A 167 0.88 9.84 -3.73
CA GLU A 167 0.91 11.02 -2.86
C GLU A 167 1.15 10.65 -1.39
N MET A 168 0.44 9.61 -0.90
CA MET A 168 0.66 9.10 0.46
C MET A 168 2.08 8.57 0.65
N PHE A 169 2.60 7.80 -0.31
CA PHE A 169 3.97 7.31 -0.30
C PHE A 169 4.96 8.47 -0.24
N ALA A 170 4.80 9.47 -1.12
CA ALA A 170 5.67 10.63 -1.19
C ALA A 170 5.71 11.36 0.17
N LYS A 171 4.54 11.71 0.71
CA LYS A 171 4.44 12.37 2.01
C LYS A 171 5.12 11.55 3.10
N HIS A 172 4.78 10.26 3.18
CA HIS A 172 5.25 9.40 4.24
C HIS A 172 6.76 9.17 4.19
N PHE A 173 7.33 8.94 3.01
CA PHE A 173 8.77 8.75 2.84
C PHE A 173 9.56 9.96 3.34
N TYR A 174 9.15 11.18 2.97
CA TYR A 174 9.86 12.39 3.40
C TYR A 174 9.62 12.74 4.87
N ASP A 175 8.46 12.41 5.45
CA ASP A 175 8.24 12.50 6.91
C ASP A 175 9.26 11.62 7.65
N LEU A 176 9.42 10.36 7.23
CA LEU A 176 10.38 9.41 7.80
C LEU A 176 11.85 9.82 7.57
N LEU A 177 12.17 10.36 6.40
CA LEU A 177 13.51 10.87 6.08
C LEU A 177 13.84 12.10 6.95
N ASN A 178 12.88 13.00 7.15
CA ASN A 178 13.03 14.18 8.01
C ASN A 178 13.12 13.83 9.49
N ASP A 179 12.71 12.64 9.91
CA ASP A 179 12.90 12.13 11.27
C ASP A 179 14.15 11.25 11.43
N LEU A 180 14.81 10.84 10.33
CA LEU A 180 16.02 10.00 10.36
C LEU A 180 17.14 10.54 11.28
N GLY A 181 17.62 9.73 12.20
CA GLY A 181 18.58 10.09 13.25
C GLY A 181 17.98 10.75 14.51
N VAL A 182 16.66 10.96 14.60
CA VAL A 182 16.00 11.57 15.76
C VAL A 182 15.50 10.48 16.74
N PRO A 183 16.01 10.43 17.99
CA PRO A 183 15.59 9.42 18.95
C PRO A 183 14.08 9.43 19.24
N GLY A 184 13.47 8.25 19.31
CA GLY A 184 12.05 8.09 19.67
C GLY A 184 11.03 8.44 18.57
N LYS A 185 11.50 8.83 17.37
CA LYS A 185 10.64 9.02 16.20
C LYS A 185 10.58 7.78 15.31
N ASN A 186 9.46 7.60 14.62
CA ASN A 186 9.40 6.63 13.52
C ASN A 186 10.24 7.15 12.36
N GLN A 187 11.05 6.29 11.77
CA GLN A 187 12.13 6.69 10.87
C GLN A 187 12.21 5.75 9.68
N LEU A 188 12.85 6.25 8.63
CA LEU A 188 13.16 5.43 7.48
C LEU A 188 14.14 4.33 7.92
N ASP A 189 13.81 3.08 7.58
CA ASP A 189 14.59 1.90 7.95
C ASP A 189 14.64 0.88 6.79
N THR A 190 15.33 -0.24 7.00
CA THR A 190 15.60 -1.24 5.96
C THR A 190 14.35 -1.93 5.42
N ARG A 191 13.23 -1.93 6.16
CA ARG A 191 11.98 -2.58 5.76
C ARG A 191 11.26 -1.87 4.62
N HIS A 192 11.58 -0.59 4.38
CA HIS A 192 11.03 0.21 3.30
C HIS A 192 11.65 -0.12 1.93
N PHE A 193 12.71 -0.92 1.92
CA PHE A 193 13.49 -1.23 0.73
C PHE A 193 13.49 -2.75 0.46
N TYR A 194 13.73 -3.13 -0.79
CA TYR A 194 14.11 -4.50 -1.11
C TYR A 194 15.55 -4.78 -0.71
N GLU A 195 15.89 -6.06 -0.48
CA GLU A 195 17.24 -6.49 -0.13
C GLU A 195 18.28 -6.07 -1.18
N ASN A 196 17.92 -6.15 -2.46
CA ASN A 196 18.76 -5.77 -3.60
C ASN A 196 18.47 -4.35 -4.13
N CYS A 197 17.98 -3.46 -3.26
CA CYS A 197 17.73 -2.09 -3.66
C CYS A 197 19.01 -1.34 -4.01
N THR A 198 18.89 -0.31 -4.84
CA THR A 198 20.02 0.53 -5.25
C THR A 198 19.67 2.00 -5.18
N MET A 199 20.64 2.83 -4.80
CA MET A 199 20.55 4.28 -4.93
C MET A 199 21.67 4.83 -5.78
N SER A 200 21.36 5.81 -6.61
CA SER A 200 22.34 6.71 -7.22
C SER A 200 22.06 8.12 -6.73
N LEU A 201 23.04 8.71 -6.06
CA LEU A 201 22.96 10.05 -5.51
C LEU A 201 23.83 11.00 -6.34
N LYS A 202 23.32 12.20 -6.60
CA LYS A 202 24.06 13.30 -7.22
C LYS A 202 23.81 14.61 -6.47
N ILE A 203 24.86 15.26 -5.99
CA ILE A 203 24.78 16.57 -5.33
C ILE A 203 25.50 17.60 -6.17
N LEU A 204 24.79 18.65 -6.58
CA LEU A 204 25.27 19.75 -7.39
C LEU A 204 25.39 21.02 -6.54
N GLY A 205 26.57 21.62 -6.46
CA GLY A 205 26.78 22.89 -5.73
C GLY A 205 27.90 23.71 -6.35
N GLY A 206 27.59 24.94 -6.77
CA GLY A 206 28.52 25.77 -7.55
C GLY A 206 29.09 25.01 -8.77
N ASN A 207 30.42 24.84 -8.79
CA ASN A 207 31.15 24.10 -9.82
C ASN A 207 31.46 22.64 -9.42
N ASN A 208 31.02 22.20 -8.24
CA ASN A 208 31.33 20.89 -7.69
C ASN A 208 30.14 19.94 -7.91
N GLU A 209 30.48 18.68 -8.15
CA GLU A 209 29.53 17.58 -8.25
C GLU A 209 30.04 16.41 -7.40
N ILE A 210 29.18 15.91 -6.51
CA ILE A 210 29.38 14.62 -5.81
C ILE A 210 28.44 13.61 -6.44
N SER A 211 28.95 12.40 -6.70
CA SER A 211 28.15 11.25 -7.09
C SER A 211 28.47 10.06 -6.20
N GLU A 212 27.44 9.40 -5.68
CA GLU A 212 27.55 8.22 -4.84
C GLU A 212 26.60 7.12 -5.32
N SER A 213 26.96 5.86 -5.12
CA SER A 213 26.08 4.73 -5.42
C SER A 213 26.07 3.73 -4.28
N CYS A 214 24.85 3.40 -3.82
CA CYS A 214 24.60 2.46 -2.74
C CYS A 214 23.93 1.20 -3.31
N LYS A 215 24.26 0.02 -2.77
CA LYS A 215 23.87 -1.29 -3.35
C LYS A 215 23.00 -2.16 -2.45
N ASP A 216 22.59 -1.63 -1.30
CA ASP A 216 21.71 -2.29 -0.34
C ASP A 216 21.01 -1.25 0.54
N SER A 217 20.03 -1.70 1.32
CA SER A 217 19.20 -0.81 2.15
C SER A 217 20.00 -0.15 3.27
N THR A 218 20.99 -0.83 3.84
CA THR A 218 21.83 -0.31 4.92
C THR A 218 22.70 0.85 4.44
N SER A 219 23.41 0.69 3.32
CA SER A 219 24.25 1.71 2.71
C SER A 219 23.44 2.92 2.25
N ILE A 220 22.22 2.71 1.73
CA ILE A 220 21.30 3.80 1.40
C ILE A 220 20.94 4.61 2.65
N LEU A 221 20.55 3.96 3.74
CA LEU A 221 20.18 4.64 4.98
C LEU A 221 21.35 5.40 5.59
N GLN A 222 22.55 4.81 5.57
CA GLN A 222 23.77 5.47 6.03
C GLN A 222 24.10 6.70 5.21
N CYS A 223 24.02 6.61 3.87
CA CYS A 223 24.22 7.73 2.97
C CYS A 223 23.21 8.86 3.21
N LEU A 224 21.91 8.54 3.27
CA LEU A 224 20.85 9.51 3.56
C LEU A 224 21.01 10.18 4.94
N LEU A 225 21.37 9.41 5.97
CA LEU A 225 21.64 9.93 7.30
C LEU A 225 22.88 10.83 7.33
N GLY A 226 23.94 10.45 6.60
CA GLY A 226 25.18 11.21 6.48
C GLY A 226 24.91 12.60 5.90
N ILE A 227 24.27 12.67 4.74
CA ILE A 227 23.87 13.92 4.08
C ILE A 227 23.03 14.79 5.00
N LYS A 228 22.02 14.21 5.65
CA LYS A 228 21.12 14.94 6.52
C LYS A 228 21.85 15.55 7.71
N LYS A 229 22.78 14.81 8.32
CA LYS A 229 23.59 15.29 9.46
C LYS A 229 24.62 16.33 9.03
N GLU A 230 25.33 16.06 7.94
CA GLU A 230 26.39 16.93 7.42
C GLU A 230 25.84 18.30 6.99
N HIS A 231 24.69 18.30 6.31
CA HIS A 231 24.11 19.52 5.74
C HIS A 231 22.90 20.06 6.51
N ILE A 232 22.49 19.42 7.60
CA ILE A 232 21.37 19.83 8.47
C ILE A 232 20.10 20.12 7.64
N LEU A 233 19.73 19.16 6.78
CA LEU A 233 18.69 19.36 5.79
C LEU A 233 17.31 18.94 6.29
N PHE A 234 16.32 19.73 5.89
CA PHE A 234 14.92 19.38 5.91
C PHE A 234 14.39 19.32 4.47
N PHE A 235 13.76 18.20 4.12
CA PHE A 235 13.21 17.94 2.79
C PHE A 235 11.74 18.32 2.76
N SER A 236 11.38 19.28 1.90
CA SER A 236 10.00 19.70 1.69
C SER A 236 9.54 19.28 0.29
N PRO A 237 8.90 18.10 0.12
CA PRO A 237 8.43 17.62 -1.19
C PRO A 237 7.26 18.47 -1.69
N HIS A 238 7.18 18.66 -3.01
CA HIS A 238 6.02 19.28 -3.65
C HIS A 238 5.02 18.20 -4.07
N LEU A 239 4.11 17.86 -3.16
CA LEU A 239 3.18 16.73 -3.31
C LEU A 239 2.16 16.92 -4.46
N SER A 240 1.90 18.17 -4.88
CA SER A 240 0.94 18.50 -5.94
C SER A 240 1.44 18.23 -7.37
N ASP A 241 2.75 18.02 -7.58
CA ASP A 241 3.35 17.74 -8.91
C ASP A 241 4.12 16.41 -8.90
N VAL A 242 3.63 15.42 -8.15
CA VAL A 242 4.22 14.08 -8.16
C VAL A 242 3.87 13.41 -9.49
N LYS A 243 4.89 13.12 -10.29
CA LYS A 243 4.74 12.46 -11.58
C LYS A 243 4.93 10.98 -11.42
N TRP A 244 4.11 10.17 -12.09
CA TRP A 244 4.26 8.73 -12.03
C TRP A 244 3.87 8.03 -13.32
N LYS A 245 4.38 6.81 -13.46
CA LYS A 245 4.09 5.93 -14.59
C LYS A 245 4.12 4.48 -14.15
N LYS A 246 3.09 3.74 -14.53
CA LYS A 246 3.10 2.29 -14.43
C LYS A 246 4.01 1.70 -15.52
N GLU A 247 4.96 0.90 -15.10
CA GLU A 247 5.85 0.16 -15.98
C GLU A 247 5.42 -1.31 -16.09
N SER A 248 6.07 -2.04 -17.00
CA SER A 248 5.88 -3.47 -17.18
C SER A 248 6.09 -4.24 -15.86
N HIS A 249 5.45 -5.40 -15.73
CA HIS A 249 5.68 -6.33 -14.60
C HIS A 249 5.31 -5.80 -13.21
N GLY A 250 4.42 -4.80 -13.13
CA GLY A 250 3.89 -4.30 -11.85
C GLY A 250 4.80 -3.31 -11.15
N LEU A 251 5.79 -2.75 -11.85
CA LEU A 251 6.61 -1.66 -11.35
C LEU A 251 5.88 -0.33 -11.48
N VAL A 252 6.12 0.57 -10.54
CA VAL A 252 5.62 1.95 -10.58
C VAL A 252 6.81 2.89 -10.43
N LYS A 253 7.04 3.69 -11.47
CA LYS A 253 8.04 4.75 -11.44
C LYS A 253 7.39 6.02 -10.92
N VAL A 254 7.96 6.60 -9.87
CA VAL A 254 7.51 7.84 -9.24
C VAL A 254 8.63 8.86 -9.33
N HIS A 255 8.30 10.13 -9.57
CA HIS A 255 9.23 11.24 -9.60
C HIS A 255 8.68 12.37 -8.72
N ILE A 256 9.48 12.77 -7.74
CA ILE A 256 9.11 13.76 -6.73
C ILE A 256 10.16 14.86 -6.74
N GLY A 257 9.72 16.09 -6.96
CA GLY A 257 10.53 17.29 -6.77
C GLY A 257 10.24 17.95 -5.43
N GLY A 258 11.17 18.76 -4.93
CA GLY A 258 10.96 19.53 -3.71
C GLY A 258 12.06 20.54 -3.44
N THR A 259 11.96 21.14 -2.25
CA THR A 259 12.90 22.16 -1.77
C THR A 259 13.65 21.66 -0.54
N LEU A 260 14.89 22.11 -0.40
CA LEU A 260 15.78 21.81 0.71
C LEU A 260 15.85 23.02 1.63
N HIS A 261 15.72 22.80 2.94
CA HIS A 261 15.72 23.87 3.94
C HIS A 261 16.74 23.60 5.05
N GLN A 262 17.27 24.68 5.62
CA GLN A 262 18.12 24.67 6.82
C GLN A 262 17.54 25.61 7.88
N GLY A 263 16.78 25.06 8.82
CA GLY A 263 16.06 25.84 9.82
C GLY A 263 14.79 26.50 9.28
N VAL A 264 14.16 27.35 10.08
CA VAL A 264 12.86 27.94 9.76
C VAL A 264 12.99 29.01 8.67
N GLY A 265 12.27 28.81 7.56
CA GLY A 265 12.12 29.81 6.50
C GLY A 265 13.33 29.98 5.57
N ARG A 266 14.35 29.12 5.69
CA ARG A 266 15.58 29.23 4.89
C ARG A 266 15.71 28.07 3.91
N MET A 267 15.30 28.33 2.67
CA MET A 267 15.52 27.44 1.53
C MET A 267 16.98 27.54 1.04
N VAL A 268 17.65 26.40 0.89
CA VAL A 268 19.06 26.31 0.49
C VAL A 268 19.27 25.58 -0.83
N GLY A 269 18.22 24.99 -1.39
CA GLY A 269 18.31 24.24 -2.63
C GLY A 269 17.02 23.57 -3.04
N MET A 270 17.13 22.73 -4.05
CA MET A 270 16.05 21.91 -4.60
C MET A 270 16.53 20.47 -4.71
N PHE A 271 15.57 19.55 -4.74
CA PHE A 271 15.88 18.15 -5.01
C PHE A 271 14.87 17.56 -5.99
N GLU A 272 15.31 16.51 -6.66
CA GLU A 272 14.50 15.63 -7.48
C GLU A 272 14.85 14.19 -7.12
N GLN A 273 13.85 13.37 -6.85
CA GLN A 273 14.06 11.95 -6.55
C GLN A 273 13.11 11.10 -7.38
N GLN A 274 13.69 10.15 -8.09
CA GLN A 274 12.96 9.08 -8.76
C GLN A 274 12.96 7.83 -7.89
N PHE A 275 11.83 7.14 -7.85
CA PHE A 275 11.67 5.85 -7.18
C PHE A 275 11.11 4.84 -8.17
N ILE A 276 11.62 3.62 -8.10
CA ILE A 276 10.99 2.44 -8.68
C ILE A 276 10.42 1.63 -7.53
N LEU A 277 9.10 1.60 -7.45
CA LEU A 277 8.35 0.89 -6.43
C LEU A 277 7.83 -0.43 -6.98
N ARG A 278 7.77 -1.43 -6.11
CA ARG A 278 7.15 -2.73 -6.40
C ARG A 278 6.40 -3.24 -5.18
N GLU A 279 5.24 -3.83 -5.42
CA GLU A 279 4.49 -4.55 -4.40
C GLU A 279 5.27 -5.81 -3.97
N ASP A 280 5.41 -5.98 -2.66
CA ASP A 280 5.97 -7.17 -2.05
C ASP A 280 4.98 -8.34 -2.18
N PRO A 281 5.31 -9.40 -2.96
CA PRO A 281 4.39 -10.52 -3.13
C PRO A 281 4.22 -11.36 -1.85
N GLN A 282 5.13 -11.22 -0.88
CA GLN A 282 5.12 -11.96 0.38
C GLN A 282 4.48 -11.16 1.52
N ALA A 283 4.42 -9.83 1.42
CA ALA A 283 3.82 -8.94 2.41
C ALA A 283 2.65 -8.15 1.80
N GLU A 284 1.44 -8.44 2.28
CA GLU A 284 0.21 -7.92 1.68
C GLU A 284 0.16 -6.38 1.67
N ASN A 285 -0.09 -5.78 0.49
CA ASN A 285 -0.18 -4.32 0.26
C ASN A 285 1.06 -3.53 0.70
N THR A 286 2.22 -4.19 0.82
CA THR A 286 3.47 -3.50 1.16
C THR A 286 4.19 -3.16 -0.13
N TRP A 287 4.44 -1.88 -0.37
CA TRP A 287 5.27 -1.43 -1.49
C TRP A 287 6.66 -1.10 -0.97
N LYS A 288 7.68 -1.61 -1.65
CA LYS A 288 9.08 -1.40 -1.30
C LYS A 288 9.83 -0.72 -2.43
N ILE A 289 10.86 0.02 -2.05
CA ILE A 289 11.75 0.71 -2.97
C ILE A 289 12.76 -0.29 -3.54
N LEU A 290 12.75 -0.46 -4.86
CA LEU A 290 13.71 -1.30 -5.59
C LEU A 290 14.89 -0.46 -6.11
N ASN A 291 14.64 0.75 -6.57
CA ASN A 291 15.69 1.66 -7.02
C ASN A 291 15.29 3.10 -6.71
N THR A 292 16.26 3.93 -6.35
CA THR A 292 16.06 5.37 -6.31
C THR A 292 17.21 6.14 -6.95
N ASN A 293 16.88 7.14 -7.76
CA ASN A 293 17.85 8.11 -8.27
C ASN A 293 17.55 9.44 -7.58
N PHE A 294 18.52 9.97 -6.85
CA PHE A 294 18.35 11.14 -6.00
C PHE A 294 19.31 12.24 -6.42
N MET A 295 18.78 13.39 -6.80
CA MET A 295 19.54 14.56 -7.19
C MET A 295 19.21 15.72 -6.26
N MET A 296 20.23 16.38 -5.75
CA MET A 296 20.12 17.62 -4.97
C MET A 296 20.91 18.72 -5.65
N LYS A 297 20.39 19.94 -5.63
CA LYS A 297 21.03 21.12 -6.21
C LYS A 297 20.99 22.28 -5.24
N SER A 298 22.16 22.81 -4.92
CA SER A 298 22.35 24.03 -4.13
C SER A 298 21.87 25.28 -4.87
N MET A 299 21.39 26.25 -4.10
CA MET A 299 20.94 27.56 -4.61
C MET A 299 22.05 28.62 -4.63
N ASP A 300 23.33 28.21 -4.57
CA ASP A 300 24.55 29.04 -4.48
C ASP A 300 24.59 30.32 -5.37
N LEU A 301 23.80 30.37 -6.44
CA LEU A 301 23.82 31.49 -7.40
C LEU A 301 22.80 32.62 -7.10
N ILE A 302 21.90 32.49 -6.10
CA ILE A 302 20.74 33.40 -5.97
C ILE A 302 20.72 34.20 -4.65
N THR A 303 21.36 33.76 -3.56
CA THR A 303 21.27 34.48 -2.28
C THR A 303 22.56 34.39 -1.46
N ALA A 304 23.05 35.53 -0.95
CA ALA A 304 24.26 35.67 -0.13
C ALA A 304 24.08 35.13 1.32
N GLY A 305 23.59 33.90 1.46
CA GLY A 305 23.47 33.18 2.73
C GLY A 305 24.30 31.89 2.71
N PRO A 306 24.42 31.16 3.83
CA PRO A 306 25.24 29.96 3.85
C PRO A 306 24.70 28.89 2.87
N THR A 307 25.64 28.28 2.16
CA THR A 307 25.50 27.20 1.17
C THR A 307 24.97 25.86 1.69
N LEU A 308 24.43 25.00 0.82
CA LEU A 308 24.85 23.60 0.79
C LEU A 308 26.35 23.59 0.42
N SER A 309 27.21 23.81 1.41
CA SER A 309 28.65 23.84 1.17
C SER A 309 29.16 22.42 0.96
N ILE A 310 29.59 22.12 -0.26
CA ILE A 310 30.24 20.84 -0.61
C ILE A 310 31.76 20.89 -0.28
N GLN A 311 32.19 21.77 0.64
CA GLN A 311 33.60 21.87 1.03
C GLN A 311 33.94 20.86 2.13
N GLY A 312 34.19 19.63 1.71
CA GLY A 312 34.89 18.58 2.45
C GLY A 312 35.90 17.90 1.52
N PRO A 313 37.04 17.38 2.03
CA PRO A 313 38.08 16.84 1.16
C PRO A 313 37.53 15.68 0.35
N CYS A 314 37.78 15.71 -0.97
CA CYS A 314 37.64 14.55 -1.84
C CYS A 314 38.50 13.42 -1.27
N GLN A 315 37.87 12.57 -0.47
CA GLN A 315 38.45 11.32 -0.01
C GLN A 315 37.53 10.23 -0.49
N THR A 316 37.95 9.58 -1.56
CA THR A 316 37.58 8.21 -1.87
C THR A 316 38.05 7.31 -0.73
N ASN A 317 37.37 7.35 0.42
CA ASN A 317 37.69 6.52 1.55
C ASN A 317 36.55 5.54 1.76
N ASN A 318 36.87 4.27 1.50
CA ASN A 318 36.16 3.13 2.05
C ASN A 318 35.80 3.44 3.51
N LEU A 319 34.49 3.53 3.80
CA LEU A 319 33.99 3.64 5.16
C LEU A 319 34.43 2.39 5.92
N GLN A 320 35.36 2.60 6.84
CA GLN A 320 35.90 1.56 7.70
C GLN A 320 34.80 1.10 8.66
N ILE A 321 34.52 -0.20 8.60
CA ILE A 321 33.53 -0.90 9.43
C ILE A 321 34.11 -0.98 10.84
N ASP A 322 33.63 -0.14 11.75
CA ASP A 322 33.83 -0.35 13.19
C ASP A 322 32.70 -1.25 13.71
N ASN A 323 33.05 -2.52 13.93
CA ASN A 323 32.26 -3.47 14.71
C ASN A 323 32.41 -3.15 16.20
N VAL A 324 31.35 -2.66 16.86
CA VAL A 324 30.93 -3.03 18.22
C VAL A 324 29.42 -2.88 18.34
#